data_AF-A0A523ZQ18-F1
#
_entry.id   AF-A0A523ZQ18-F1
#
_cell.length_a   1.000
_cell.length_b   1.000
_cell.length_c   1.000
_cell.angle_alpha   90.00
_cell.angle_beta   90.00
_cell.angle_gamma   90.00
#
_symmetry.space_group_name_H-M   'P 1'
#
loop_
_entity.id
_entity.type
_entity.pdbx_description
1 polymer ?
#
loop_
_entity_poly.entity_id
_entity_poly.type
_entity_poly.pdbx_seq_one_letter_code
_entity_poly.pdbx_strand_id
1 'polypeptide(L)'
;MKLRKFIVVISLPLFLSSLLLSQNLIELARKEKERRARLRGLTTVVVTNADLGKVRKRPALRITRIAAPASTAASPQGTSEMDKSEPTRTPSPAQQDPNIDRREPGQQPSVEELEANYYKSKEYTQLLTIKLRGLWQEFYSMDDMSDRGGIQKQIAETALQIEKAQRDEAIAKKTMETGQTRVRRKKP
;
A
#
# COMPACT_ATOMS: atom_id res chain seq x y z
N MET A 1 14.22 38.15 45.29
CA MET A 1 15.17 38.13 44.13
C MET A 1 15.49 36.74 43.57
N LYS A 2 15.25 35.63 44.29
CA LYS A 2 15.66 34.28 43.84
C LYS A 2 14.75 33.68 42.76
N LEU A 3 13.44 33.95 42.80
CA LEU A 3 12.48 33.38 41.86
C LEU A 3 12.65 33.89 40.41
N ARG A 4 12.91 35.19 40.23
CA ARG A 4 13.19 35.76 38.89
C ARG A 4 14.45 35.15 38.26
N LYS A 5 15.48 34.88 39.07
CA LYS A 5 16.72 34.22 38.61
C LYS A 5 16.47 32.75 38.24
N PHE A 6 15.65 32.04 39.01
CA PHE A 6 15.24 30.67 38.68
C PHE A 6 14.47 30.56 37.37
N ILE A 7 13.54 31.48 37.10
CA ILE A 7 12.79 31.51 35.84
C ILE A 7 13.74 31.70 34.65
N VAL A 8 14.72 32.59 34.76
CA VAL A 8 15.71 32.83 33.70
C VAL A 8 16.62 31.62 33.47
N VAL A 9 17.04 30.95 34.55
CA VAL A 9 17.90 29.74 34.47
C VAL A 9 17.17 28.57 33.82
N ILE A 10 15.86 28.47 33.99
CA ILE A 10 15.04 27.41 33.36
C ILE A 10 14.64 27.81 31.94
N SER A 11 14.27 29.07 31.68
CA SER A 11 13.79 29.50 30.36
C SER A 11 14.90 29.56 29.31
N LEU A 12 16.13 29.90 29.70
CA LEU A 12 17.26 30.01 28.77
C LEU A 12 17.63 28.70 28.06
N PRO A 13 17.79 27.54 28.73
CA PRO A 13 18.06 26.28 28.05
C PRO A 13 16.86 25.80 27.22
N LEU A 14 15.62 26.07 27.65
CA LEU A 14 14.41 25.76 26.88
C LEU A 14 14.33 26.58 25.59
N PHE A 15 14.69 27.86 25.64
CA PHE A 15 14.75 28.73 24.46
C PHE A 15 15.88 28.33 23.50
N LEU A 16 17.07 28.01 24.02
CA LEU A 16 18.19 27.52 23.21
C LEU A 16 17.84 26.20 22.51
N SER A 17 17.15 25.27 23.19
CA SER A 17 16.72 23.98 22.60
C SER A 17 15.83 24.16 21.36
N SER A 18 14.99 25.19 21.32
CA SER A 18 14.13 25.51 20.16
C SER A 18 14.94 25.93 18.93
N LEU A 19 16.06 26.63 19.12
CA LEU A 19 16.92 27.10 18.03
C LEU A 19 17.69 25.95 17.36
N LEU A 20 17.95 24.83 18.05
CA LEU A 20 18.63 23.67 17.43
C LEU A 20 17.79 23.00 16.34
N LEU A 21 16.46 23.04 16.43
CA LEU A 21 15.56 22.47 15.42
C LEU A 21 15.64 23.20 14.06
N SER A 22 16.11 24.45 14.06
CA SER A 22 16.19 25.29 12.85
C SER A 22 17.33 24.91 11.89
N GLN A 23 18.36 24.18 12.36
CA GLN A 23 19.51 23.81 11.54
C GLN A 23 19.12 22.87 10.38
N ASN A 24 18.17 21.96 10.63
CA ASN A 24 17.72 20.98 9.63
C ASN A 24 17.00 21.64 8.43
N LEU A 25 16.28 22.75 8.64
CA LEU A 25 15.59 23.46 7.55
C LEU A 25 16.56 24.16 6.59
N ILE A 26 17.65 24.70 7.11
CA ILE A 26 18.67 25.39 6.32
C ILE A 26 19.43 24.38 5.46
N GLU A 27 19.76 23.22 6.03
CA GLU A 27 20.40 22.12 5.30
C GLU A 27 19.47 21.55 4.21
N LEU A 28 18.17 21.39 4.50
CA LEU A 28 17.18 20.92 3.54
C LEU A 28 16.98 21.93 2.39
N ALA A 29 16.94 23.23 2.69
CA ALA A 29 16.85 24.28 1.68
C ALA A 29 18.11 24.33 0.78
N ARG A 30 19.31 24.14 1.35
CA ARG A 30 20.57 24.06 0.58
C ARG A 30 20.58 22.82 -0.32
N LYS A 31 20.19 21.66 0.20
CA LYS A 31 20.12 20.41 -0.55
C LYS A 31 19.11 20.47 -1.70
N GLU A 32 17.97 21.13 -1.49
CA GLU A 32 16.98 21.36 -2.55
C GLU A 32 17.48 22.38 -3.60
N LYS A 33 18.20 23.43 -3.18
CA LYS A 33 18.85 24.37 -4.10
C LYS A 33 19.92 23.67 -4.95
N GLU A 34 20.71 22.79 -4.35
CA GLU A 34 21.70 21.97 -5.05
C GLU A 34 21.06 20.97 -6.01
N ARG A 35 19.94 20.33 -5.64
CA ARG A 35 19.16 19.48 -6.54
C ARG A 35 18.68 20.28 -7.76
N ARG A 36 18.16 21.49 -7.56
CA ARG A 36 17.72 22.37 -8.66
C ARG A 36 18.89 22.88 -9.50
N ALA A 37 20.04 23.15 -8.91
CA ALA A 37 21.25 23.53 -9.64
C ALA A 37 21.78 22.38 -10.50
N ARG A 38 21.76 21.13 -9.99
CA ARG A 38 22.12 19.93 -10.74
C ARG A 38 21.20 19.69 -11.94
N LEU A 39 19.92 20.07 -11.83
CA LEU A 39 18.93 19.95 -12.91
C LEU A 39 18.96 21.12 -13.89
N ARG A 40 19.53 22.28 -13.52
CA ARG A 40 19.69 23.44 -14.40
C ARG A 40 20.91 23.23 -15.30
N GLY A 41 20.68 22.74 -16.52
CA GLY A 41 21.72 22.54 -17.54
C GLY A 41 21.80 21.11 -18.08
N LEU A 42 21.12 20.16 -17.44
CA LEU A 42 20.84 18.86 -18.06
C LEU A 42 19.74 19.07 -19.10
N THR A 43 20.04 18.80 -20.37
CA THR A 43 19.03 18.69 -21.44
C THR A 43 18.23 17.42 -21.18
N THR A 44 17.30 17.48 -20.23
CA THR A 44 16.28 16.44 -20.07
C THR A 44 15.48 16.43 -21.36
N VAL A 45 15.45 15.30 -22.05
CA VAL A 45 14.57 15.12 -23.21
C VAL A 45 13.15 15.13 -22.65
N VAL A 46 12.53 16.32 -22.63
CA VAL A 46 11.13 16.47 -22.30
C VAL A 46 10.37 15.92 -23.49
N VAL A 47 9.94 14.65 -23.39
CA VAL A 47 9.04 14.06 -24.36
C VAL A 47 7.69 14.75 -24.18
N THR A 48 7.35 15.63 -25.11
CA THR A 48 6.07 16.35 -25.09
C THR A 48 4.98 15.54 -25.78
N ASN A 49 3.72 15.90 -25.55
CA ASN A 49 2.58 15.27 -26.24
C ASN A 49 2.69 15.40 -27.78
N ALA A 50 3.36 16.45 -28.28
CA ALA A 50 3.64 16.61 -29.71
C ALA A 50 4.62 15.55 -30.24
N ASP A 51 5.55 15.09 -29.40
CA ASP A 51 6.52 14.06 -29.77
C ASP A 51 5.90 12.65 -29.80
N LEU A 52 4.82 12.43 -29.04
CA LEU A 52 4.04 11.18 -29.09
C LEU A 52 3.30 10.99 -30.42
N GLY A 53 2.97 12.08 -31.13
CA GLY A 53 2.29 12.01 -32.44
C GLY A 53 3.17 11.44 -33.56
N LYS A 54 4.51 11.51 -33.42
CA LYS A 54 5.48 11.01 -34.41
C LYS A 54 5.73 9.51 -34.27
N VAL A 55 5.33 8.90 -33.14
CA VAL A 55 5.49 7.48 -32.89
C VAL A 55 4.25 6.74 -33.42
N ARG A 56 4.43 5.94 -34.49
CA ARG A 56 3.35 5.10 -35.02
C ARG A 56 2.91 4.08 -33.97
N LYS A 57 1.63 4.14 -33.58
CA LYS A 57 1.00 3.17 -32.68
C LYS A 57 1.15 1.76 -33.27
N ARG A 58 1.97 0.92 -32.66
CA ARG A 58 2.02 -0.52 -32.98
C ARG A 58 0.89 -1.21 -32.22
N PRO A 59 0.26 -2.25 -32.79
CA PRO A 59 -0.76 -3.01 -32.07
C PRO A 59 -0.12 -3.60 -30.80
N ALA A 60 -0.72 -3.31 -29.65
CA ALA A 60 -0.20 -3.73 -28.33
C ALA A 60 -0.17 -5.26 -28.20
N LEU A 61 -0.98 -5.97 -28.96
CA LEU A 61 -1.10 -7.43 -28.95
C LEU A 61 -1.22 -7.93 -30.40
N ARG A 62 -0.26 -8.75 -30.83
CA ARG A 62 -0.43 -9.63 -32.00
C ARG A 62 -1.08 -10.91 -31.51
N ILE A 63 -2.40 -10.98 -31.60
CA ILE A 63 -3.12 -12.23 -31.35
C ILE A 63 -2.87 -13.11 -32.59
N THR A 64 -1.88 -14.01 -32.50
CA THR A 64 -1.79 -15.14 -33.41
C THR A 64 -2.98 -16.05 -33.09
N ARG A 65 -4.08 -15.90 -33.85
CA ARG A 65 -5.21 -16.83 -33.80
C ARG A 65 -4.70 -18.18 -34.31
N ILE A 66 -4.36 -19.07 -33.38
CA ILE A 66 -4.18 -20.50 -33.68
C ILE A 66 -5.57 -21.00 -34.09
N ALA A 67 -5.68 -21.49 -35.33
CA ALA A 67 -6.90 -22.07 -35.86
C ALA A 67 -7.19 -23.38 -35.11
N ALA A 68 -8.24 -23.37 -34.27
CA ALA A 68 -8.90 -24.57 -33.78
C ALA A 68 -10.10 -24.88 -34.70
N PRO A 69 -10.41 -26.18 -34.93
CA PRO A 69 -11.17 -26.64 -36.08
C PRO A 69 -12.65 -26.29 -36.02
N ALA A 70 -13.23 -26.21 -37.23
CA ALA A 70 -14.58 -25.82 -37.54
C ALA A 70 -15.66 -26.56 -36.72
N SER A 71 -16.60 -25.78 -36.17
CA SER A 71 -17.96 -26.25 -35.95
C SER A 71 -18.93 -25.18 -36.44
N THR A 72 -19.76 -25.60 -37.40
CA THR A 72 -20.73 -24.83 -38.17
C THR A 72 -21.98 -24.54 -37.34
N ALA A 73 -22.44 -23.29 -37.28
CA ALA A 73 -23.86 -22.93 -37.32
C ALA A 73 -24.08 -21.40 -37.41
N ALA A 74 -24.67 -21.02 -38.54
CA ALA A 74 -25.43 -19.82 -38.95
C ALA A 74 -25.66 -18.61 -38.00
N SER A 75 -25.50 -17.41 -38.59
CA SER A 75 -26.07 -16.11 -38.19
C SER A 75 -27.47 -15.93 -38.84
N PRO A 76 -28.37 -14.99 -38.43
CA PRO A 76 -28.13 -13.55 -38.59
C PRO A 76 -28.72 -12.59 -37.51
N GLN A 77 -28.05 -11.43 -37.44
CA GLN A 77 -28.42 -10.06 -37.03
C GLN A 77 -29.77 -9.73 -36.38
N GLY A 78 -29.70 -8.90 -35.33
CA GLY A 78 -30.76 -8.00 -34.86
C GLY A 78 -30.19 -6.81 -34.08
N THR A 79 -30.28 -5.62 -34.66
CA THR A 79 -30.03 -4.29 -34.07
C THR A 79 -30.96 -4.02 -32.88
N SER A 80 -30.45 -3.37 -31.82
CA SER A 80 -31.24 -2.45 -31.00
C SER A 80 -30.36 -1.45 -30.25
N GLU A 81 -30.79 -0.19 -30.36
CA GLU A 81 -30.25 1.00 -29.75
C GLU A 81 -30.47 1.04 -28.22
N MET A 82 -29.55 1.75 -27.56
CA MET A 82 -29.77 2.64 -26.42
C MET A 82 -30.48 2.06 -25.19
N ASP A 83 -29.70 1.72 -24.16
CA ASP A 83 -30.15 1.91 -22.79
C ASP A 83 -29.08 2.59 -21.94
N LYS A 84 -29.56 3.60 -21.22
CA LYS A 84 -28.86 4.51 -20.32
C LYS A 84 -28.96 3.88 -18.94
N SER A 85 -27.85 3.42 -18.38
CA SER A 85 -27.80 3.01 -16.97
C SER A 85 -26.43 3.34 -16.38
N GLU A 86 -26.50 4.13 -15.31
CA GLU A 86 -25.57 4.45 -14.22
C GLU A 86 -24.11 3.98 -14.22
N PRO A 87 -23.20 4.79 -13.62
CA PRO A 87 -21.80 4.44 -13.48
C PRO A 87 -21.66 3.21 -12.59
N THR A 88 -21.06 2.20 -13.18
CA THR A 88 -20.68 0.94 -12.54
C THR A 88 -19.81 1.20 -11.32
N ARG A 89 -20.32 0.74 -10.18
CA ARG A 89 -19.60 0.40 -8.95
C ARG A 89 -18.14 0.04 -9.22
N THR A 90 -17.26 0.74 -8.51
CA THR A 90 -15.87 0.36 -8.24
C THR A 90 -15.76 -1.15 -7.95
N PRO A 91 -14.87 -1.91 -8.60
CA PRO A 91 -14.61 -3.28 -8.19
C PRO A 91 -14.01 -3.27 -6.78
N SER A 92 -14.80 -3.78 -5.85
CA SER A 92 -14.36 -4.22 -4.53
C SER A 92 -13.14 -5.15 -4.68
N PRO A 93 -12.05 -4.96 -3.92
CA PRO A 93 -11.00 -5.98 -3.81
C PRO A 93 -11.52 -7.10 -2.91
N ALA A 94 -12.47 -7.87 -3.43
CA ALA A 94 -12.92 -9.14 -2.89
C ALA A 94 -12.51 -10.23 -3.88
N GLN A 95 -11.21 -10.47 -3.98
CA GLN A 95 -10.68 -11.78 -4.33
C GLN A 95 -9.73 -12.19 -3.22
N GLN A 96 -10.35 -12.52 -2.08
CA GLN A 96 -9.82 -13.60 -1.26
C GLN A 96 -9.93 -14.85 -2.14
N ASP A 97 -8.79 -15.45 -2.50
CA ASP A 97 -8.78 -16.81 -3.02
C ASP A 97 -9.60 -17.70 -2.08
N PRO A 98 -10.63 -18.42 -2.57
CA PRO A 98 -11.37 -19.38 -1.76
C PRO A 98 -10.60 -20.70 -1.59
N ASN A 99 -9.31 -20.76 -1.96
CA ASN A 99 -8.53 -21.99 -1.92
C ASN A 99 -7.79 -22.20 -0.59
N ILE A 100 -8.47 -21.98 0.54
CA ILE A 100 -7.99 -22.40 1.87
C ILE A 100 -8.77 -23.62 2.41
N ASP A 101 -9.96 -23.94 1.88
CA ASP A 101 -10.80 -25.01 2.42
C ASP A 101 -10.94 -26.23 1.52
N ARG A 102 -9.80 -26.89 1.24
CA ARG A 102 -9.81 -28.33 0.99
C ARG A 102 -8.92 -29.04 2.00
N ARG A 103 -9.26 -28.88 3.27
CA ARG A 103 -8.70 -29.67 4.37
C ARG A 103 -9.60 -30.88 4.58
N GLU A 104 -9.08 -32.08 4.39
CA GLU A 104 -9.80 -33.27 4.87
C GLU A 104 -9.98 -33.18 6.39
N PRO A 105 -11.18 -33.47 6.92
CA PRO A 105 -11.45 -33.40 8.36
C PRO A 105 -10.63 -34.48 9.09
N GLY A 106 -9.49 -34.08 9.67
CA GLY A 106 -8.65 -34.96 10.49
C GLY A 106 -7.14 -34.67 10.43
N GLN A 107 -6.65 -33.99 9.40
CA GLN A 107 -5.22 -33.71 9.25
C GLN A 107 -4.80 -32.50 10.11
N GLN A 108 -4.04 -32.73 11.18
CA GLN A 108 -3.41 -31.64 11.94
C GLN A 108 -2.42 -30.89 11.01
N PRO A 109 -2.39 -29.55 11.06
CA PRO A 109 -1.45 -28.77 10.27
C PRO A 109 -0.01 -29.16 10.60
N SER A 110 0.79 -29.32 9.56
CA SER A 110 2.24 -29.49 9.71
C SER A 110 2.85 -28.24 10.37
N VAL A 111 3.98 -28.39 11.05
CA VAL A 111 4.67 -27.23 11.68
C VAL A 111 5.06 -26.20 10.62
N GLU A 112 5.43 -26.66 9.44
CA GLU A 112 5.79 -25.80 8.30
C GLU A 112 4.59 -24.99 7.78
N GLU A 113 3.39 -25.59 7.69
CA GLU A 113 2.16 -24.84 7.39
C GLU A 113 1.82 -23.79 8.46
N LEU A 114 2.02 -24.11 9.74
CA LEU A 114 1.80 -23.15 10.84
C LEU A 114 2.76 -21.98 10.78
N GLU A 115 4.03 -22.25 10.44
CA GLU A 115 5.04 -21.22 10.25
C GLU A 115 4.75 -20.35 9.01
N ALA A 116 4.39 -20.96 7.88
CA ALA A 116 3.98 -20.26 6.68
C ALA A 116 2.76 -19.35 6.92
N ASN A 117 1.76 -19.83 7.67
CA ASN A 117 0.60 -19.03 8.04
C ASN A 117 0.97 -17.86 8.95
N TYR A 118 1.89 -18.05 9.90
CA TYR A 118 2.38 -16.97 10.73
C TYR A 118 3.08 -15.88 9.90
N TYR A 119 3.97 -16.25 8.99
CA TYR A 119 4.63 -15.28 8.10
C TYR A 119 3.64 -14.56 7.20
N LYS A 120 2.66 -15.27 6.62
CA LYS A 120 1.60 -14.67 5.82
C LYS A 120 0.80 -13.61 6.60
N SER A 121 0.42 -13.90 7.84
CA SER A 121 -0.26 -12.93 8.71
C SER A 121 0.62 -11.72 9.01
N LYS A 122 1.92 -11.94 9.30
CA LYS A 122 2.88 -10.88 9.57
C LYS A 122 3.10 -9.96 8.36
N GLU A 123 3.27 -10.54 7.17
CA GLU A 123 3.40 -9.79 5.91
C GLU A 123 2.15 -8.95 5.63
N TYR A 124 0.97 -9.51 5.90
CA TYR A 124 -0.29 -8.78 5.75
C TYR A 124 -0.37 -7.55 6.68
N THR A 125 0.02 -7.70 7.95
CA THR A 125 0.11 -6.57 8.90
C THR A 125 1.09 -5.50 8.40
N GLN A 126 2.25 -5.92 7.86
CA GLN A 126 3.25 -4.99 7.32
C GLN A 126 2.72 -4.25 6.09
N LEU A 127 2.05 -4.93 5.17
CA LEU A 127 1.44 -4.33 4.00
C LEU A 127 0.43 -3.25 4.39
N LEU A 128 -0.46 -3.56 5.34
CA LEU A 128 -1.44 -2.59 5.84
C LEU A 128 -0.77 -1.39 6.52
N THR A 129 0.33 -1.62 7.24
CA THR A 129 1.12 -0.56 7.87
C THR A 129 1.74 0.37 6.84
N ILE A 130 2.30 -0.18 5.76
CA ILE A 130 2.84 0.61 4.64
C ILE A 130 1.72 1.40 3.98
N LYS A 131 0.56 0.77 3.73
CA LYS A 131 -0.63 1.44 3.17
C LYS A 131 -1.05 2.62 4.05
N LEU A 132 -1.13 2.43 5.37
CA LEU A 132 -1.49 3.50 6.30
C LEU A 132 -0.53 4.69 6.22
N ARG A 133 0.78 4.43 6.13
CA ARG A 133 1.80 5.50 5.95
C ARG A 133 1.62 6.22 4.61
N GLY A 134 1.35 5.48 3.53
CA GLY A 134 1.05 6.06 2.22
C GLY A 134 -0.18 6.97 2.24
N LEU A 135 -1.26 6.52 2.88
CA LEU A 135 -2.48 7.33 3.04
C LEU A 135 -2.23 8.61 3.84
N TRP A 136 -1.41 8.54 4.90
CA TRP A 136 -1.01 9.74 5.64
C TRP A 136 -0.18 10.70 4.78
N GLN A 137 0.76 10.17 3.99
CA GLN A 137 1.53 10.99 3.06
C GLN A 137 0.62 11.68 2.05
N GLU A 138 -0.34 10.95 1.48
CA GLU A 138 -1.32 11.49 0.54
C GLU A 138 -2.17 12.58 1.20
N PHE A 139 -2.70 12.31 2.40
CA PHE A 139 -3.47 13.27 3.20
C PHE A 139 -2.74 14.60 3.42
N TYR A 140 -1.44 14.54 3.72
CA TYR A 140 -0.62 15.74 3.92
C TYR A 140 -0.11 16.38 2.63
N SER A 141 -0.13 15.65 1.51
CA SER A 141 0.27 16.18 0.20
C SER A 141 -0.84 16.94 -0.53
N MET A 142 -2.10 16.76 -0.13
CA MET A 142 -3.24 17.43 -0.75
C MET A 142 -3.35 18.88 -0.30
N ASP A 143 -3.49 19.81 -1.24
CA ASP A 143 -3.62 21.24 -0.94
C ASP A 143 -5.05 21.62 -0.48
N ASP A 144 -6.09 21.00 -1.08
CA ASP A 144 -7.48 21.22 -0.68
C ASP A 144 -7.87 20.31 0.48
N MET A 145 -8.57 20.88 1.48
CA MET A 145 -9.09 20.16 2.64
C MET A 145 -10.39 19.40 2.31
N SER A 146 -11.15 19.87 1.32
CA SER A 146 -12.45 19.33 0.94
C SER A 146 -12.36 17.91 0.37
N ASP A 147 -11.25 17.61 -0.30
CA ASP A 147 -10.98 16.30 -0.90
C ASP A 147 -10.40 15.28 0.09
N ARG A 148 -10.05 15.72 1.31
CA ARG A 148 -9.38 14.84 2.30
C ARG A 148 -10.33 13.89 3.03
N GLY A 149 -11.64 14.10 2.94
CA GLY A 149 -12.63 13.29 3.66
C GLY A 149 -12.58 11.80 3.27
N GLY A 150 -12.34 11.50 2.00
CA GLY A 150 -12.17 10.13 1.51
C GLY A 150 -10.93 9.44 2.11
N ILE A 151 -9.81 10.15 2.16
CA ILE A 151 -8.56 9.63 2.72
C ILE A 151 -8.68 9.42 4.23
N GLN A 152 -9.31 10.34 4.96
CA GLN A 152 -9.55 10.17 6.40
C GLN A 152 -10.34 8.90 6.70
N LYS A 153 -11.38 8.64 5.91
CA LYS A 153 -12.15 7.40 6.03
C LYS A 153 -11.28 6.17 5.77
N GLN A 154 -10.47 6.19 4.70
CA GLN A 154 -9.54 5.09 4.39
C GLN A 154 -8.47 4.89 5.47
N ILE A 155 -7.97 5.96 6.09
CA ILE A 155 -7.04 5.90 7.23
C ILE A 155 -7.70 5.18 8.41
N ALA A 156 -8.92 5.58 8.76
CA ALA A 156 -9.67 4.95 9.86
C ALA A 156 -9.95 3.46 9.58
N GLU A 157 -10.41 3.13 8.37
CA GLU A 157 -10.65 1.75 7.95
C GLU A 157 -9.36 0.91 7.99
N THR A 158 -8.26 1.44 7.47
CA THR A 158 -6.97 0.72 7.45
C THR A 158 -6.44 0.53 8.88
N ALA A 159 -6.62 1.50 9.77
CA ALA A 159 -6.24 1.36 11.17
C ALA A 159 -7.00 0.20 11.86
N LEU A 160 -8.31 0.10 11.64
CA LEU A 160 -9.11 -1.03 12.14
C LEU A 160 -8.65 -2.37 11.56
N GLN A 161 -8.32 -2.41 10.27
CA GLN A 161 -7.79 -3.61 9.62
C GLN A 161 -6.44 -4.03 10.21
N ILE A 162 -5.55 -3.08 10.55
CA ILE A 162 -4.28 -3.37 11.21
C ILE A 162 -4.52 -4.02 12.56
N GLU A 163 -5.43 -3.49 13.38
CA GLU A 163 -5.73 -4.12 14.67
C GLU A 163 -6.24 -5.55 14.51
N LYS A 164 -7.12 -5.79 13.53
CA LYS A 164 -7.61 -7.13 13.23
C LYS A 164 -6.46 -8.05 12.78
N ALA A 165 -5.62 -7.59 11.87
CA ALA A 165 -4.47 -8.34 11.37
C ALA A 165 -3.47 -8.66 12.50
N GLN A 166 -3.23 -7.74 13.44
CA GLN A 166 -2.39 -7.98 14.61
C GLN A 166 -2.97 -9.03 15.55
N ARG A 167 -4.28 -9.05 15.76
CA ARG A 167 -4.95 -10.12 16.52
C ARG A 167 -4.79 -11.46 15.82
N ASP A 168 -5.00 -11.49 14.50
CA ASP A 168 -4.85 -12.71 13.68
C ASP A 168 -3.39 -13.21 13.70
N GLU A 169 -2.40 -12.32 13.61
CA GLU A 169 -0.96 -12.63 13.77
C GLU A 169 -0.66 -13.20 15.16
N ALA A 170 -1.20 -12.62 16.23
CA ALA A 170 -0.98 -13.11 17.59
C ALA A 170 -1.56 -14.53 17.78
N ILE A 171 -2.69 -14.83 17.14
CA ILE A 171 -3.28 -16.18 17.14
C ILE A 171 -2.40 -17.14 16.33
N ALA A 172 -1.96 -16.75 15.14
CA ALA A 172 -1.07 -17.55 14.30
C ALA A 172 0.26 -17.85 15.01
N LYS A 173 0.82 -16.88 15.71
CA LYS A 173 2.04 -17.05 16.52
C LYS A 173 1.83 -18.07 17.64
N LYS A 174 0.75 -17.94 18.42
CA LYS A 174 0.45 -18.89 19.52
C LYS A 174 0.24 -20.31 19.01
N THR A 175 -0.45 -20.47 17.87
CA THR A 175 -0.67 -21.80 17.26
C THR A 175 0.63 -22.41 16.75
N MET A 176 1.52 -21.62 16.14
CA MET A 176 2.87 -22.04 15.74
C MET A 176 3.71 -22.49 16.95
N GLU A 177 3.79 -21.69 18.01
CA GLU A 177 4.52 -22.04 19.25
C GLU A 177 3.97 -23.31 19.91
N THR A 178 2.64 -23.46 19.93
CA THR A 178 1.98 -24.67 20.43
C THR A 178 2.28 -25.88 19.56
N GLY A 179 2.34 -25.72 18.23
CA GLY A 179 2.75 -26.79 17.31
C GLY A 179 4.20 -27.21 17.52
N GLN A 180 5.12 -26.26 17.65
CA GLN A 180 6.55 -26.53 17.90
C GLN A 180 6.78 -27.25 19.23
N THR A 181 6.09 -26.82 20.31
CA THR A 181 6.21 -27.48 21.62
C THR A 181 5.67 -28.91 21.61
N ARG A 182 4.58 -29.19 20.87
CA ARG A 182 4.07 -30.56 20.67
C ARG A 182 5.08 -31.46 19.95
N VAL A 183 5.76 -30.95 18.92
CA VAL A 183 6.80 -31.71 18.21
C VAL A 183 8.01 -31.96 19.09
N ARG A 184 8.46 -30.95 19.85
CA ARG A 184 9.58 -31.11 20.81
C ARG A 184 9.29 -32.16 21.87
N ARG A 185 8.05 -32.24 22.37
CA ARG A 185 7.63 -33.26 23.35
C ARG A 185 7.50 -34.67 22.76
N LYS A 186 7.35 -34.80 21.43
CA LYS A 186 7.22 -36.09 20.73
C LYS A 186 8.55 -36.70 20.30
N LYS A 187 9.66 -35.97 20.40
CA LYS A 187 11.01 -36.46 20.08
C LYS A 187 11.62 -37.01 21.38
N PRO A 188 11.70 -38.35 21.58
CA PRO A 188 12.38 -38.96 22.71
C PRO A 188 13.91 -38.76 22.63
#